data_AF-M2RH17-F1
#
_entry.id   AF-M2RH17-F1
#
_cell.length_a   1.000
_cell.length_b   1.000
_cell.length_c   1.000
_cell.angle_alpha   90.00
_cell.angle_beta   90.00
_cell.angle_gamma   90.00
#
_symmetry.space_group_name_H-M   'P 1'
#
loop_
_entity.id
_entity.type
_entity.pdbx_description
1 polymer ?
#
loop_
_entity_poly.entity_id
_entity_poly.type
_entity_poly.pdbx_seq_one_letter_code
_entity_poly.pdbx_strand_id
1 'polypeptide(L)'
;MVTTHHPAKDGFHLCYPAAADEEGPARVCFFVNKRIDHNRWRFKEHSRDVCSLVIEPSRDQQEQQSVAIHNIYNAVGGGGPTGPTLVDVRAVLEKHSSNEQILLGDFNLHHPLWGG
;
A
#
# COMPACT_ATOMS: atom_id res chain seq x y z
N MET A 1 -23.68 -5.10 -2.93
CA MET A 1 -22.28 -4.63 -2.88
C MET A 1 -21.49 -5.64 -2.06
N VAL A 2 -20.82 -6.59 -2.73
CA VAL A 2 -20.15 -7.83 -2.23
C VAL A 2 -19.28 -8.27 -3.41
N THR A 3 -17.98 -8.62 -3.38
CA THR A 3 -16.96 -8.85 -2.33
C THR A 3 -15.57 -8.62 -2.93
N THR A 4 -14.62 -8.16 -2.12
CA THR A 4 -13.19 -8.35 -2.38
C THR A 4 -12.90 -9.85 -2.50
N HIS A 5 -12.44 -10.30 -3.66
CA HIS A 5 -12.08 -11.70 -3.90
C HIS A 5 -10.94 -12.09 -2.95
N HIS A 6 -11.19 -13.03 -2.04
CA HIS A 6 -10.19 -13.52 -1.09
C HIS A 6 -9.91 -15.01 -1.34
N PRO A 7 -9.08 -15.34 -2.35
CA PRO A 7 -8.86 -16.71 -2.79
C PRO A 7 -8.11 -17.57 -1.75
N ALA A 8 -7.33 -16.95 -0.87
CA ALA A 8 -6.45 -17.63 0.10
C ALA A 8 -6.75 -17.25 1.56
N LYS A 9 -8.04 -17.20 1.91
CA LYS A 9 -8.56 -16.80 3.23
C LYS A 9 -8.01 -17.57 4.42
N ASP A 10 -7.62 -18.82 4.21
CA ASP A 10 -7.04 -19.63 5.29
C ASP A 10 -5.60 -19.23 5.60
N GLY A 11 -4.83 -18.78 4.59
CA GLY A 11 -3.40 -18.48 4.72
C GLY A 11 -3.04 -17.01 4.85
N PHE A 12 -3.95 -16.08 4.54
CA PHE A 12 -3.65 -14.65 4.47
C PHE A 12 -4.68 -13.80 5.20
N HIS A 13 -4.23 -12.70 5.80
CA HIS A 13 -5.05 -11.56 6.17
C HIS A 13 -5.22 -10.68 4.92
N LEU A 14 -6.47 -10.38 4.55
CA LEU A 14 -6.76 -9.39 3.52
C LEU A 14 -6.93 -8.02 4.16
N CYS A 15 -6.08 -7.07 3.77
CA CYS A 15 -6.11 -5.68 4.23
C CYS A 15 -6.36 -4.76 3.03
N TYR A 16 -7.35 -3.88 3.11
CA TYR A 16 -7.68 -2.93 2.06
C TYR A 16 -8.36 -1.69 2.68
N PRO A 17 -8.28 -0.52 2.04
CA PRO A 17 -8.97 0.68 2.51
C PRO A 17 -10.47 0.46 2.69
N ALA A 18 -11.06 1.03 3.73
CA ALA A 18 -12.50 1.12 3.82
C ALA A 18 -13.06 1.93 2.64
N ALA A 19 -14.21 1.52 2.09
CA ALA A 19 -14.89 2.32 1.08
C ALA A 19 -15.46 3.58 1.75
N ALA A 20 -15.06 4.75 1.28
CA ALA A 20 -15.79 5.99 1.56
C ALA A 20 -16.92 6.12 0.53
N ASP A 21 -18.12 6.50 0.97
CA ASP A 21 -19.33 6.55 0.15
C ASP A 21 -19.15 7.40 -1.13
N GLU A 22 -18.34 8.45 -1.06
CA GLU A 22 -18.07 9.36 -2.18
C GLU A 22 -16.90 8.91 -3.07
N GLU A 23 -15.91 8.20 -2.53
CA GLU A 23 -14.72 7.81 -3.29
C GLU A 23 -14.94 6.51 -4.05
N GLY A 24 -15.81 5.62 -3.60
CA GLY A 24 -16.03 4.29 -4.19
C GLY A 24 -15.14 3.19 -3.61
N PRO A 25 -15.16 1.96 -4.18
CA PRO A 25 -14.52 0.80 -3.55
C PRO A 25 -12.98 0.86 -3.62
N ALA A 26 -12.31 0.25 -2.64
CA ALA A 26 -10.86 0.06 -2.66
C ALA A 26 -10.36 -0.56 -3.98
N ARG A 27 -9.25 -0.04 -4.50
CA ARG A 27 -8.56 -0.53 -5.70
C ARG A 27 -7.20 -1.16 -5.40
N VAL A 28 -6.72 -0.99 -4.16
CA VAL A 28 -5.50 -1.60 -3.65
C VAL A 28 -5.79 -2.49 -2.45
N CYS A 29 -4.98 -3.53 -2.28
CA CYS A 29 -5.02 -4.40 -1.10
C CYS A 29 -3.67 -5.08 -0.85
N PHE A 30 -3.53 -5.65 0.34
CA PHE A 30 -2.48 -6.60 0.68
C PHE A 30 -3.10 -7.92 1.13
N PHE A 31 -2.51 -9.02 0.66
CA PHE A 31 -2.67 -10.34 1.29
C PHE A 31 -1.43 -10.59 2.15
N VAL A 32 -1.55 -10.46 3.47
CA VAL A 32 -0.46 -10.65 4.42
C VAL A 32 -0.49 -12.07 4.96
N ASN A 33 0.57 -12.84 4.76
CA ASN A 33 0.60 -14.24 5.20
C ASN A 33 0.45 -14.32 6.73
N LYS A 34 -0.47 -15.17 7.22
CA LYS A 34 -0.75 -15.34 8.67
C LYS A 34 0.44 -15.89 9.47
N ARG A 35 1.48 -16.40 8.79
CA ARG A 35 2.75 -16.80 9.42
C ARG A 35 3.60 -15.61 9.88
N ILE A 36 3.35 -14.42 9.36
CA ILE A 36 4.01 -13.20 9.83
C ILE A 36 3.29 -12.74 11.10
N ASP A 37 4.06 -12.57 12.19
CA ASP A 37 3.53 -12.13 13.49
C ASP A 37 2.69 -10.86 13.32
N HIS A 38 1.41 -10.95 13.70
CA HIS A 38 0.42 -9.87 13.57
C HIS A 38 0.79 -8.61 14.38
N ASN A 39 1.61 -8.76 15.42
CA ASN A 39 2.09 -7.62 16.20
C ASN A 39 3.25 -6.88 15.54
N ARG A 40 3.84 -7.46 14.50
CA ARG A 40 4.99 -6.90 13.78
C ARG A 40 4.63 -6.14 12.53
N TRP A 41 3.35 -6.01 12.20
CA TRP A 41 2.95 -5.18 11.08
C TRP A 41 1.69 -4.39 11.36
N ARG A 42 1.56 -3.28 10.65
CA ARG A 42 0.40 -2.39 10.70
C ARG A 42 -0.02 -2.00 9.30
N PHE A 43 -1.29 -2.25 8.99
CA PHE A 43 -1.93 -1.70 7.80
C PHE A 43 -2.27 -0.23 8.03
N LYS A 44 -2.06 0.59 6.99
CA LYS A 44 -2.44 2.00 6.95
C LYS A 44 -3.18 2.27 5.66
N GLU A 45 -4.43 2.69 5.76
CA GLU A 45 -5.19 3.24 4.63
C GLU A 45 -4.89 4.73 4.47
N HIS A 46 -4.87 5.22 3.23
CA HIS A 46 -4.70 6.64 2.92
C HIS A 46 -5.80 7.14 1.99
N SER A 47 -6.08 6.39 0.92
CA SER A 47 -7.21 6.60 0.02
C SER A 47 -7.64 5.26 -0.57
N ARG A 48 -8.69 5.23 -1.39
CA ARG A 48 -9.06 4.01 -2.13
C ARG A 48 -7.96 3.46 -3.05
N ASP A 49 -6.94 4.29 -3.34
CA ASP A 49 -5.87 4.05 -4.31
C ASP A 49 -4.49 3.85 -3.69
N VAL A 50 -4.32 4.20 -2.42
CA VAL A 50 -3.02 4.16 -1.75
C VAL A 50 -3.19 3.55 -0.36
N CYS A 51 -2.43 2.49 -0.09
CA CYS A 51 -2.33 1.89 1.24
C CYS A 51 -0.89 1.47 1.55
N SER A 52 -0.56 1.38 2.84
CA SER A 52 0.75 0.91 3.31
C SER A 52 0.64 -0.29 4.25
N LEU A 53 1.69 -1.10 4.23
CA LEU A 53 2.01 -2.09 5.24
C LEU A 53 3.35 -1.71 5.87
N VAL A 54 3.34 -1.34 7.15
CA VAL A 54 4.56 -1.06 7.92
C VAL A 54 4.93 -2.32 8.68
N ILE A 55 6.16 -2.80 8.51
CA ILE A 55 6.70 -4.00 9.16
C ILE A 55 7.81 -3.56 10.13
N GLU A 56 7.62 -3.90 11.39
CA GLU A 56 8.56 -3.61 12.47
C GLU A 56 9.72 -4.63 12.49
N PRO A 57 10.94 -4.18 12.82
CA PRO A 57 12.09 -5.06 12.96
C PRO A 57 11.85 -6.16 14.00
N SER A 58 12.59 -7.27 13.86
CA SER A 58 12.54 -8.34 14.85
C SER A 58 13.10 -7.83 16.18
N ARG A 59 12.63 -8.36 17.31
CA ARG A 59 13.14 -7.98 18.64
C ARG A 59 14.65 -8.20 18.80
N ASP A 60 15.20 -9.11 18.01
CA ASP A 60 16.62 -9.46 18.00
C ASP A 60 17.46 -8.58 17.04
N GLN A 61 16.80 -7.69 16.28
CA GLN A 61 17.40 -6.82 15.26
C GLN A 61 16.96 -5.36 15.48
N GLN A 62 17.04 -4.88 16.72
CA GLN A 62 16.55 -3.53 17.10
C GLN A 62 17.26 -2.38 16.39
N GLU A 63 18.47 -2.61 15.87
CA GLU A 63 19.20 -1.62 15.08
C GLU A 63 18.68 -1.48 13.64
N GLN A 64 17.82 -2.39 13.19
CA GLN A 64 17.28 -2.41 11.84
C GLN A 64 16.06 -1.50 11.74
N GLN A 65 15.98 -0.69 10.68
CA GLN A 65 14.84 0.18 10.47
C GLN A 65 13.60 -0.64 10.08
N SER A 66 12.43 -0.17 10.52
CA SER A 66 11.15 -0.68 10.01
C SER A 66 11.03 -0.44 8.49
N VAL A 67 10.34 -1.35 7.80
CA VAL A 67 10.10 -1.28 6.35
C VAL A 67 8.66 -0.84 6.10
N ALA A 68 8.45 0.22 5.33
CA ALA A 68 7.15 0.63 4.84
C ALA A 68 6.96 0.18 3.38
N ILE A 69 5.93 -0.63 3.13
CA ILE A 69 5.57 -1.10 1.79
C ILE A 69 4.29 -0.38 1.37
N HIS A 70 4.35 0.37 0.28
CA HIS A 70 3.24 1.17 -0.24
C HIS A 70 2.71 0.51 -1.51
N ASN A 71 1.42 0.16 -1.53
CA ASN A 71 0.75 -0.34 -2.73
C ASN A 71 -0.14 0.77 -3.30
N ILE A 72 0.02 1.04 -4.59
CA ILE A 72 -0.65 2.12 -5.29
C ILE A 72 -1.40 1.62 -6.52
N TYR A 73 -2.50 2.28 -6.82
CA TYR A 73 -3.20 2.14 -8.09
C TYR A 73 -3.52 3.52 -8.64
N ASN A 74 -2.72 3.98 -9.58
CA ASN A 74 -2.99 5.22 -10.29
C ASN A 74 -3.88 4.92 -11.50
N ALA A 75 -5.08 5.49 -11.53
CA ALA A 75 -6.02 5.23 -12.62
C ALA A 75 -5.55 5.85 -13.95
N VAL A 76 -5.82 5.16 -15.06
CA VAL A 76 -5.65 5.72 -16.42
C VAL A 76 -6.44 7.03 -16.53
N GLY A 77 -5.78 8.10 -17.00
CA GLY A 77 -6.39 9.44 -17.09
C GLY A 77 -6.43 10.21 -15.78
N GLY A 78 -5.81 9.71 -14.70
CA GLY A 78 -5.79 10.32 -13.36
C GLY A 78 -5.00 11.63 -13.21
N GLY A 79 -4.74 12.38 -14.28
CA GLY A 79 -4.18 13.74 -14.20
C GLY A 79 -2.65 13.85 -14.27
N GLY A 80 -1.92 12.80 -14.66
CA GLY A 80 -0.47 12.85 -14.83
C GLY A 80 0.28 13.08 -13.51
N PRO A 81 1.46 13.72 -13.51
CA PRO A 81 2.33 13.92 -12.34
C PRO A 81 1.68 14.62 -11.13
N THR A 82 0.58 15.36 -11.36
CA THR A 82 -0.18 16.10 -10.33
C THR A 82 -1.50 15.44 -9.98
N GLY A 83 -1.70 14.19 -10.41
CA GLY A 83 -2.88 13.41 -10.09
C GLY A 83 -3.02 13.16 -8.59
N PRO A 84 -4.25 12.98 -8.07
CA PRO A 84 -4.51 12.80 -6.64
C PRO A 84 -3.69 11.64 -6.05
N THR A 85 -3.57 10.52 -6.79
CA THR A 85 -2.76 9.37 -6.38
C THR A 85 -1.29 9.74 -6.14
N LEU A 86 -0.66 10.51 -7.03
CA LEU A 86 0.76 10.86 -6.87
C LEU A 86 0.99 11.89 -5.77
N VAL A 87 0.01 12.75 -5.49
CA VAL A 87 0.02 13.62 -4.32
C VAL A 87 -0.01 12.80 -3.03
N ASP A 88 -0.89 11.78 -2.97
CA ASP A 88 -0.92 10.84 -1.84
C ASP A 88 0.41 10.08 -1.72
N VAL A 89 0.97 9.58 -2.84
CA VAL A 89 2.28 8.90 -2.84
C VAL A 89 3.36 9.79 -2.24
N ARG A 90 3.43 11.06 -2.66
CA ARG A 90 4.41 11.99 -2.10
C ARG A 90 4.23 12.16 -0.59
N ALA A 91 2.99 12.36 -0.14
CA ALA A 91 2.70 12.54 1.28
C ALA A 91 3.08 11.31 2.12
N VAL A 92 2.82 10.08 1.62
CA VAL A 92 3.20 8.86 2.35
C VAL A 92 4.71 8.65 2.38
N LEU A 93 5.43 8.97 1.30
CA LEU A 93 6.89 8.85 1.26
C LEU A 93 7.58 9.84 2.21
N GLU A 94 7.08 11.08 2.29
CA GLU A 94 7.57 12.10 3.22
C GLU A 94 7.32 11.69 4.67
N LYS A 95 6.12 11.17 4.96
CA LYS A 95 5.72 10.67 6.29
C LYS A 95 6.59 9.50 6.77
N HIS A 96 7.06 8.66 5.85
CA HIS A 96 7.87 7.48 6.12
C HIS A 96 9.37 7.67 5.82
N SER A 97 9.84 8.92 5.74
CA SER A 97 11.22 9.28 5.38
C SER A 97 12.31 8.71 6.29
N SER A 98 11.98 8.27 7.50
CA SER A 98 12.89 7.59 8.43
C SER A 98 12.85 6.05 8.35
N ASN A 99 11.96 5.49 7.53
CA ASN A 99 11.81 4.06 7.29
C ASN A 99 12.61 3.65 6.03
N GLU A 100 12.96 2.37 5.92
CA GLU A 100 13.21 1.78 4.60
C GLU A 100 11.87 1.69 3.86
N GLN A 101 11.84 1.98 2.56
CA GLN A 101 10.59 2.12 1.82
C GLN A 101 10.59 1.30 0.53
N ILE A 102 9.48 0.61 0.28
CA ILE A 102 9.18 -0.06 -0.98
C ILE A 102 7.90 0.56 -1.52
N LEU A 103 7.97 1.17 -2.71
CA LEU A 103 6.79 1.66 -3.42
C LEU A 103 6.52 0.73 -4.61
N LEU A 104 5.30 0.19 -4.68
CA LEU A 104 4.90 -0.75 -5.72
C LEU A 104 3.44 -0.54 -6.12
N GLY A 105 3.05 -1.16 -7.23
CA GLY A 105 1.68 -1.17 -7.73
C GLY A 105 1.61 -0.77 -9.19
N ASP A 106 0.42 -0.39 -9.63
CA ASP A 106 0.19 0.04 -11.01
C ASP A 106 0.20 1.56 -11.08
N PHE A 107 1.28 2.11 -11.65
CA PHE A 107 1.44 3.54 -11.82
C PHE A 107 0.67 4.08 -13.03
N ASN A 108 0.28 3.25 -14.01
CA ASN A 108 -0.28 3.69 -15.30
C ASN A 108 0.40 4.94 -15.88
N LEU A 109 1.72 5.03 -15.75
CA LEU A 109 2.53 6.17 -16.18
C LEU A 109 3.76 5.69 -16.91
N HIS A 110 4.16 6.48 -17.90
CA HIS A 110 5.38 6.25 -18.62
C HIS A 110 6.59 6.77 -17.85
N HIS A 111 7.62 5.95 -17.66
CA HIS A 111 8.91 6.42 -17.16
C HIS A 111 10.08 5.72 -17.86
N PRO A 112 11.11 6.46 -18.30
CA PRO A 112 12.25 5.88 -19.03
C PRO A 112 13.02 4.79 -18.27
N LEU A 113 13.01 4.82 -16.93
CA LEU A 113 13.80 3.90 -16.11
C LEU A 113 13.14 2.54 -15.82
N TRP A 114 11.83 2.39 -15.98
CA TRP A 114 11.14 1.13 -15.67
C TRP A 114 10.26 0.58 -16.80
N GLY A 115 10.04 1.35 -17.86
CA GLY A 115 9.16 0.94 -18.96
C GLY A 115 7.69 0.79 -18.52
N GLY A 116 6.79 0.77 -19.52
CA GLY A 116 5.40 1.18 -19.36
C GLY A 116 5.24 2.58 -19.90
#